data_AF-A0A7R9R213-F1
#
_entry.id   AF-A0A7R9R213-F1
#
_cell.length_a   1.000
_cell.length_b   1.000
_cell.length_c   1.000
_cell.angle_alpha   90.00
_cell.angle_beta   90.00
_cell.angle_gamma   90.00
#
_symmetry.space_group_name_H-M   'P 1'
#
loop_
_entity.id
_entity.type
_entity.pdbx_description
1 polymer ?
#
loop_
_entity_poly.entity_id
_entity_poly.type
_entity_poly.pdbx_seq_one_letter_code
_entity_poly.pdbx_strand_id
1 'polypeptide(L)'
;MDSWASIDEIIQYYGQYNDLFIKHSGPGHWADPDELSIGNSGLSWHQSRTQMAMWCMWSSPLLMSTDLRQLKPEFKAILQNKALIAVNQDKHGILAKRVIGVRIH
;
A
#
# COMPACT_ATOMS: atom_id res chain seq x y z
N MET A 1 -9.90 1.50 -7.90
CA MET A 1 -9.15 0.94 -6.75
C MET A 1 -9.69 -0.40 -6.26
N ASP A 2 -11.01 -0.63 -6.26
CA ASP A 2 -11.63 -1.84 -5.68
C ASP A 2 -11.52 -3.13 -6.54
N SER A 3 -10.39 -3.37 -7.20
CA SER A 3 -10.13 -4.64 -7.88
C SER A 3 -8.67 -5.04 -7.76
N TRP A 4 -8.38 -6.33 -7.77
CA TRP A 4 -6.99 -6.80 -7.76
C TRP A 4 -6.18 -6.29 -8.94
N ALA A 5 -6.79 -6.18 -10.13
CA ALA A 5 -6.12 -5.66 -11.32
C ALA A 5 -5.65 -4.21 -11.13
N SER A 6 -6.46 -3.36 -10.50
CA SER A 6 -6.08 -1.98 -10.17
C SER A 6 -4.92 -1.93 -9.18
N ILE A 7 -4.94 -2.76 -8.13
CA ILE A 7 -3.86 -2.82 -7.14
C ILE A 7 -2.56 -3.33 -7.76
N ASP A 8 -2.63 -4.37 -8.59
CA ASP A 8 -1.46 -4.90 -9.29
C ASP A 8 -0.86 -3.85 -10.25
N GLU A 9 -1.69 -3.14 -11.02
CA GLU A 9 -1.24 -2.07 -11.91
C GLU A 9 -0.48 -0.97 -11.16
N ILE A 10 -1.00 -0.52 -10.01
CA ILE A 10 -0.32 0.47 -9.16
C ILE A 10 1.01 -0.08 -8.65
N ILE A 11 1.05 -1.35 -8.22
CA ILE A 11 2.30 -2.00 -7.78
C ILE A 11 3.33 -2.08 -8.89
N GLN A 12 2.93 -2.42 -10.11
CA GLN A 12 3.84 -2.42 -11.25
C GLN A 12 4.31 -1.01 -11.59
N TYR A 13 3.42 -0.01 -11.57
CA TYR A 13 3.75 1.39 -11.85
C TYR A 13 4.76 1.95 -10.83
N TYR A 14 4.50 1.78 -9.54
CA TYR A 14 5.43 2.17 -8.47
C TYR A 14 6.75 1.39 -8.52
N GLY A 15 6.71 0.12 -8.94
CA GLY A 15 7.91 -0.68 -9.16
C GLY A 15 8.73 -0.21 -10.36
N GLN A 16 8.09 0.17 -11.46
CA GLN A 16 8.74 0.61 -12.70
C GLN A 16 9.35 2.01 -12.55
N TYR A 17 8.63 2.94 -11.90
CA TYR A 17 9.06 4.32 -11.71
C TYR A 17 9.62 4.59 -10.31
N ASN A 18 10.06 3.54 -9.62
CA ASN A 18 10.47 3.58 -8.22
C ASN A 18 11.52 4.67 -7.92
N ASP A 19 12.53 4.82 -8.77
CA ASP A 19 13.58 5.84 -8.60
C ASP A 19 13.03 7.28 -8.66
N LEU A 20 11.98 7.52 -9.45
CA LEU A 20 11.31 8.83 -9.50
C LEU A 20 10.55 9.10 -8.20
N PHE A 21 9.85 8.12 -7.66
CA PHE A 21 9.11 8.28 -6.40
C PHE A 21 10.04 8.48 -5.21
N ILE A 22 11.13 7.71 -5.12
CA ILE A 22 12.14 7.86 -4.07
C ILE A 22 12.72 9.28 -4.08
N LYS A 23 13.01 9.83 -5.26
CA LYS A 23 13.63 11.16 -5.39
C LYS A 23 12.72 12.30 -4.92
N HIS A 24 11.40 12.15 -5.02
CA HIS A 24 10.44 13.24 -4.76
C HIS A 24 9.55 12.98 -3.54
N SER A 25 9.79 11.92 -2.77
CA SER A 25 9.04 11.60 -1.55
C SER A 25 9.90 11.76 -0.30
N GLY A 26 9.30 12.23 0.77
CA GLY A 26 9.94 12.37 2.08
C GLY A 26 9.08 13.18 3.05
N PRO A 27 9.60 13.49 4.25
CA PRO A 27 8.87 14.26 5.25
C PRO A 27 8.27 15.56 4.69
N GLY A 28 6.93 15.61 4.64
CA GLY A 28 6.15 16.77 4.16
C GLY A 28 5.64 16.67 2.72
N HIS A 29 6.04 15.66 1.95
CA HIS A 29 5.54 15.40 0.60
C HIS A 29 5.66 13.91 0.24
N TRP A 30 4.55 13.23 0.02
CA TRP A 30 4.51 11.78 -0.11
C TRP A 30 3.96 11.35 -1.45
N ALA A 31 4.48 10.25 -2.02
CA ALA A 31 3.86 9.60 -3.15
C ALA A 31 2.53 8.97 -2.70
N ASP A 32 1.45 9.35 -3.40
CA ASP A 32 0.10 8.88 -3.14
C ASP A 32 -0.33 7.85 -4.20
N PRO A 33 -0.40 6.56 -3.85
CA PRO A 33 -0.89 5.49 -4.73
C PRO A 33 -2.42 5.36 -4.69
N ASP A 34 -3.14 6.32 -4.13
CA ASP A 34 -4.59 6.31 -3.90
C ASP A 34 -4.98 5.50 -2.63
N GLU A 35 -6.29 5.40 -2.35
CA GLU A 35 -6.88 4.90 -1.10
C GLU A 35 -6.64 3.41 -0.75
N LEU A 36 -7.03 2.98 0.45
CA LEU A 36 -7.06 1.58 0.88
C LEU A 36 -8.48 1.01 0.71
N SER A 37 -8.63 -0.01 -0.13
CA SER A 37 -9.90 -0.71 -0.42
C SER A 37 -10.09 -1.95 0.45
N ILE A 38 -9.39 -2.03 1.58
CA ILE A 38 -9.34 -3.19 2.47
C ILE A 38 -10.68 -3.34 3.18
N GLY A 39 -11.34 -4.48 2.99
CA GLY A 39 -12.67 -4.76 3.55
C GLY A 39 -13.82 -4.62 2.54
N ASN A 40 -13.56 -4.08 1.35
CA ASN A 40 -14.53 -4.05 0.26
C ASN A 40 -14.60 -5.43 -0.43
N SER A 41 -15.61 -5.65 -1.28
CA SER A 41 -15.86 -6.94 -1.95
C SER A 41 -14.84 -7.30 -3.04
N GLY A 42 -14.06 -6.32 -3.51
CA GLY A 42 -13.16 -6.46 -4.66
C GLY A 42 -11.80 -7.09 -4.37
N LEU A 43 -11.45 -7.27 -3.10
CA LEU A 43 -10.16 -7.84 -2.67
C LEU A 43 -10.38 -9.04 -1.74
N SER A 44 -9.66 -10.13 -2.01
CA SER A 44 -9.51 -11.22 -1.06
C SER A 44 -8.65 -10.80 0.14
N TRP A 45 -8.71 -11.57 1.23
CA TRP A 45 -7.88 -11.34 2.42
C TRP A 45 -6.38 -11.24 2.10
N HIS A 46 -5.87 -12.13 1.23
CA HIS A 46 -4.47 -12.10 0.83
C HIS A 46 -4.12 -10.84 0.02
N GLN A 47 -5.00 -10.42 -0.88
CA GLN A 47 -4.79 -9.22 -1.69
C GLN A 47 -4.84 -7.94 -0.83
N SER A 48 -5.74 -7.88 0.15
CA SER A 48 -5.78 -6.79 1.14
C SER A 48 -4.50 -6.71 1.98
N ARG A 49 -3.92 -7.86 2.36
CA ARG A 49 -2.61 -7.88 3.04
C ARG A 49 -1.51 -7.34 2.14
N THR A 50 -1.53 -7.68 0.86
CA THR A 50 -0.57 -7.17 -0.11
C THR A 50 -0.70 -5.66 -0.26
N GLN A 51 -1.92 -5.12 -0.42
CA GLN A 51 -2.14 -3.67 -0.51
C GLN A 51 -1.57 -2.94 0.72
N MET A 52 -1.93 -3.40 1.93
CA MET A 52 -1.43 -2.79 3.18
C MET A 52 0.10 -2.81 3.24
N ALA A 53 0.72 -3.94 2.94
CA ALA A 53 2.18 -4.08 3.00
C ALA A 53 2.88 -3.15 2.01
N MET A 54 2.39 -3.07 0.77
CA MET A 54 2.97 -2.22 -0.27
C MET A 54 2.85 -0.72 0.05
N TRP A 55 1.68 -0.26 0.49
CA TRP A 55 1.48 1.14 0.92
C TRP A 55 2.38 1.50 2.10
N CYS A 56 2.53 0.58 3.06
CA CYS A 56 3.42 0.79 4.20
C CYS A 56 4.89 0.88 3.76
N MET A 57 5.32 -0.01 2.86
CA MET A 57 6.67 0.02 2.29
C MET A 57 6.97 1.32 1.54
N TRP A 58 5.96 1.95 0.95
CA TRP A 58 6.16 3.20 0.23
C TRP A 58 6.05 4.47 1.07
N SER A 59 5.84 4.35 2.38
CA SER A 59 5.55 5.50 3.26
C SER A 59 4.36 6.33 2.73
N SER A 60 3.40 5.68 2.06
CA SER A 60 2.25 6.33 1.46
C SER A 60 1.20 6.71 2.51
N PRO A 61 0.34 7.70 2.21
CA PRO A 61 -0.84 7.96 3.03
C PRO A 61 -1.71 6.71 3.20
N LEU A 62 -2.12 6.40 4.43
CA LEU A 62 -3.02 5.28 4.75
C LEU A 62 -4.47 5.77 4.88
N LEU A 63 -5.07 6.15 3.76
CA LEU A 63 -6.45 6.66 3.70
C LEU A 63 -7.41 5.50 3.42
N MET A 64 -8.34 5.20 4.34
CA MET A 64 -9.27 4.07 4.19
C MET A 64 -10.55 4.47 3.46
N SER A 65 -10.97 3.66 2.49
CA SER A 65 -12.23 3.82 1.76
C SER A 65 -13.06 2.55 1.86
N THR A 66 -13.68 2.36 3.03
CA THR A 66 -14.49 1.18 3.35
C THR A 66 -15.54 1.52 4.40
N ASP A 67 -16.64 0.74 4.46
CA ASP A 67 -17.66 0.91 5.49
C ASP A 67 -17.20 0.29 6.83
N LEU A 68 -16.70 1.13 7.72
CA LEU A 68 -16.21 0.72 9.04
C LEU A 68 -17.28 0.06 9.93
N ARG A 69 -18.56 0.27 9.66
CA ARG A 69 -19.67 -0.33 10.44
C ARG A 69 -19.85 -1.81 10.12
N GLN A 70 -19.42 -2.25 8.93
CA GLN A 70 -19.58 -3.61 8.42
C GLN A 70 -18.24 -4.32 8.19
N LEU A 71 -17.12 -3.68 8.57
CA LEU A 71 -15.78 -4.21 8.39
C LEU A 71 -15.57 -5.48 9.22
N LYS A 72 -15.27 -6.59 8.54
CA LYS A 72 -15.03 -7.87 9.23
C LYS A 72 -13.74 -7.84 10.06
N PRO A 73 -13.68 -8.59 11.19
CA PRO A 73 -12.54 -8.57 12.10
C PRO A 73 -11.18 -8.88 11.44
N GLU A 74 -11.15 -9.77 10.45
CA GLU A 74 -9.94 -10.17 9.74
C GLU A 74 -9.33 -9.04 8.90
N PHE A 75 -10.15 -8.16 8.32
CA PHE A 75 -9.69 -7.00 7.56
C PHE A 75 -9.34 -5.84 8.50
N LYS A 76 -10.10 -5.68 9.59
CA LYS A 76 -9.75 -4.74 10.67
C LYS A 76 -8.36 -5.04 11.24
N ALA A 77 -8.01 -6.31 11.41
CA ALA A 77 -6.69 -6.71 11.89
C ALA A 77 -5.55 -6.32 10.92
N ILE A 78 -5.81 -6.28 9.61
CA ILE A 78 -4.85 -5.80 8.61
C ILE A 78 -4.62 -4.30 8.80
N LEU A 79 -5.71 -3.52 8.83
CA LEU A 79 -5.68 -2.06 8.96
C LEU A 79 -5.08 -1.57 10.29
N GLN A 80 -5.23 -2.36 11.36
CA GLN A 80 -4.72 -2.04 12.70
C GLN A 80 -3.38 -2.69 13.03
N ASN A 81 -2.69 -3.28 12.05
CA ASN A 81 -1.41 -3.93 12.29
C ASN A 81 -0.33 -2.90 12.70
N LYS A 82 -0.03 -2.85 14.00
CA LYS A 82 0.93 -1.89 14.58
C LYS A 82 2.33 -1.98 13.99
N ALA A 83 2.78 -3.17 13.61
CA ALA A 83 4.11 -3.35 13.02
C ALA A 83 4.18 -2.72 11.62
N LEU A 84 3.14 -2.92 10.80
CA LEU A 84 3.06 -2.29 9.48
C LEU A 84 2.89 -0.77 9.58
N ILE A 85 2.05 -0.30 10.49
CA ILE A 85 1.89 1.14 10.76
C ILE A 85 3.22 1.75 11.21
N ALA A 86 3.98 1.07 12.07
CA ALA A 86 5.30 1.56 12.51
C ALA A 86 6.30 1.67 11.35
N VAL A 87 6.28 0.73 10.39
CA VAL A 87 7.08 0.83 9.15
C VAL A 87 6.64 2.03 8.32
N ASN A 88 5.34 2.21 8.12
CA ASN A 88 4.79 3.33 7.35
C ASN A 88 5.11 4.71 7.99
N GLN A 89 5.13 4.76 9.32
CA GLN A 89 5.36 5.99 10.10
C GLN A 89 6.83 6.16 10.52
N ASP A 90 7.77 5.46 9.87
CA ASP A 90 9.19 5.68 10.12
C ASP A 90 9.56 7.15 9.84
N LYS A 91 10.27 7.75 10.81
CA LYS A 91 10.60 9.18 10.77
C LYS A 91 11.47 9.60 9.59
N HIS A 92 12.21 8.67 8.97
CA HIS A 92 13.02 9.00 7.81
C HIS A 92 12.15 9.10 6.54
N GLY A 93 10.97 8.45 6.53
CA GLY A 93 10.03 8.55 5.42
C GLY A 93 10.61 8.07 4.08
N ILE A 94 11.51 7.09 4.11
CA ILE A 94 12.20 6.61 2.91
C ILE A 94 11.34 5.53 2.25
N LEU A 95 10.89 5.81 1.04
CA LEU A 95 10.15 4.89 0.18
C LEU A 95 11.01 3.66 -0.17
N ALA A 96 10.47 2.46 0.01
CA ALA A 96 11.20 1.21 -0.26
C ALA A 96 11.48 1.00 -1.75
N LYS A 97 12.68 0.47 -2.05
CA LYS A 97 13.12 0.16 -3.41
C LYS A 97 12.82 -1.29 -3.81
N ARG A 98 12.33 -1.51 -5.03
CA ARG A 98 12.28 -2.84 -5.63
C ARG A 98 13.70 -3.28 -5.99
N VAL A 99 14.21 -4.31 -5.32
CA VAL A 99 15.61 -4.78 -5.49
C VAL A 99 15.74 -5.85 -6.56
N ILE A 100 14.72 -6.69 -6.76
CA ILE A 100 14.72 -7.75 -7.78
C ILE A 100 13.51 -7.57 -8.71
N GLY A 101 13.79 -7.36 -9.99
CA GLY A 101 12.78 -7.43 -11.05
C GLY A 101 12.78 -8.83 -11.64
N VAL A 102 11.81 -9.67 -11.27
CA VAL A 102 11.54 -10.88 -12.05
C VAL A 102 10.86 -10.43 -13.34
N ARG A 103 11.59 -10.50 -14.45
CA ARG A 103 11.00 -10.45 -15.79
C ARG A 103 10.23 -11.75 -15.97
N ILE A 104 8.92 -11.69 -15.84
CA ILE A 104 8.04 -12.77 -16.29
C ILE A 104 7.93 -12.58 -17.79
N HIS A 105 8.45 -13.56 -18.56
CA HIS A 105 8.31 -13.65 -20.01
C HIS A 105 7.17 -14.60 -20.32
#